data_AF-A0A022VPZ2-F1
#
_entry.id   AF-A0A022VPZ2-F1
#
_cell.length_a   1.000
_cell.length_b   1.000
_cell.length_c   1.000
_cell.angle_alpha   90.00
_cell.angle_beta   90.00
_cell.angle_gamma   90.00
#
_symmetry.space_group_name_H-M   'P 1'
#
loop_
_entity.id
_entity.type
_entity.pdbx_description
1 polymer ?
#
loop_
_entity_poly.entity_id
_entity_poly.type
_entity_poly.pdbx_seq_one_letter_code
_entity_poly.pdbx_strand_id
1 'polypeptide(L)'
;MAPTVLHLRAEDKPLEHRSALTPSTTKALIAAGFKVNVERSPTSPIRKRIFDDSEFEEAGATLVSESSWVDIPSDHLVIGLKELDETKDFPLKHSHVTFAHCFKNQGGWEKALGRWSRGGGVLYDLEFLQDDKGRRVAAFGYHAGFAGAALAIKTWAWQLENPDGTPLPGVDEFTDGKGYYSSEEEMLEQIRGDVARGEKIAGRRPQILVIGALGRCGRGAVDACVKSGCEDILRWDMAETAKGGPFIEIVEADIFINCIYLSEKIAPFVDMNSLKTPNRRLSVVCDVSCDTSNPNNPIVSSWLLNSKFVLKPKLTNYSQSTTLTLYVPRSAGRIAIQLILF
;
A
#
# COMPACT_ATOMS: atom_id res chain seq x y z
N MET A 1 -33.97 -20.50 2.88
CA MET A 1 -33.65 -19.08 2.63
C MET A 1 -33.09 -18.97 1.23
N ALA A 2 -33.40 -17.91 0.48
CA ALA A 2 -32.73 -17.64 -0.78
C ALA A 2 -31.23 -17.46 -0.52
N PRO A 3 -30.33 -17.93 -1.40
CA PRO A 3 -28.91 -17.77 -1.21
C PRO A 3 -28.53 -16.28 -1.25
N THR A 4 -27.63 -15.86 -0.36
CA THR A 4 -27.06 -14.51 -0.39
C THR A 4 -26.31 -14.31 -1.72
N VAL A 5 -26.57 -13.18 -2.38
CA VAL A 5 -25.91 -12.81 -3.64
C VAL A 5 -24.83 -11.77 -3.34
N LEU A 6 -23.59 -12.10 -3.70
CA LEU A 6 -22.44 -11.21 -3.64
C LEU A 6 -22.20 -10.63 -5.02
N HIS A 7 -21.96 -9.32 -5.09
CA HIS A 7 -21.65 -8.62 -6.32
C HIS A 7 -20.30 -7.92 -6.18
N LEU A 8 -19.27 -8.51 -6.77
CA LEU A 8 -17.92 -7.94 -6.79
C LEU A 8 -17.87 -6.83 -7.83
N ARG A 9 -17.82 -5.57 -7.37
CA ARG A 9 -17.71 -4.41 -8.26
C ARG A 9 -16.28 -4.27 -8.80
N ALA A 10 -16.15 -3.69 -10.00
CA ALA A 10 -14.87 -3.21 -10.50
C ALA A 10 -14.36 -2.04 -9.63
N GLU A 11 -13.03 -1.91 -9.51
CA GLU A 11 -12.44 -0.80 -8.75
C GLU A 11 -12.48 0.49 -9.54
N ASP A 12 -12.92 1.57 -8.87
CA ASP A 12 -12.96 2.88 -9.50
C ASP A 12 -11.61 3.61 -9.43
N LYS A 13 -10.84 3.31 -8.37
CA LYS A 13 -9.57 3.96 -8.06
C LYS A 13 -8.50 3.60 -9.10
N PRO A 14 -7.89 4.58 -9.78
CA PRO A 14 -6.75 4.31 -10.65
C PRO A 14 -5.62 3.60 -9.92
N LEU A 15 -4.96 2.67 -10.61
CA LEU A 15 -3.87 1.80 -10.16
C LEU A 15 -4.24 0.83 -9.03
N GLU A 16 -5.54 0.69 -8.73
CA GLU A 16 -6.03 -0.38 -7.86
C GLU A 16 -6.33 -1.64 -8.67
N HIS A 17 -5.29 -2.43 -8.98
CA HIS A 17 -5.46 -3.71 -9.69
C HIS A 17 -5.88 -4.85 -8.74
N ARG A 18 -5.97 -4.59 -7.43
CA ARG A 18 -6.42 -5.58 -6.45
C ARG A 18 -7.90 -5.87 -6.58
N SER A 19 -8.31 -7.01 -6.04
CA SER A 19 -9.71 -7.38 -5.92
C SER A 19 -10.04 -7.83 -4.51
N ALA A 20 -11.23 -7.49 -4.03
CA ALA A 20 -11.72 -7.90 -2.72
C ALA A 20 -12.00 -9.41 -2.65
N LEU A 21 -12.26 -10.05 -3.79
CA LEU A 21 -12.31 -11.50 -3.94
C LEU A 21 -11.26 -11.94 -4.96
N THR A 22 -10.61 -13.06 -4.67
CA THR A 22 -9.80 -13.79 -5.65
C THR A 22 -10.63 -14.92 -6.28
N PRO A 23 -10.20 -15.51 -7.40
CA PRO A 23 -10.83 -16.70 -7.96
C PRO A 23 -10.95 -17.85 -6.95
N SER A 24 -9.92 -18.06 -6.12
CA SER A 24 -9.93 -19.13 -5.09
C SER A 24 -10.97 -18.88 -4.01
N THR A 25 -11.05 -17.66 -3.47
CA THR A 25 -12.08 -17.29 -2.48
C THR A 25 -13.48 -17.29 -3.07
N THR A 26 -13.61 -16.97 -4.36
CA THR A 26 -14.89 -16.99 -5.09
C THR A 26 -15.42 -18.41 -5.18
N LYS A 27 -14.57 -19.37 -5.58
CA LYS A 27 -14.90 -20.79 -5.59
C LYS A 27 -15.32 -21.30 -4.22
N ALA A 28 -14.63 -20.89 -3.16
CA ALA A 28 -14.97 -21.26 -1.79
C ALA A 28 -16.35 -20.72 -1.36
N LEU A 29 -16.68 -19.47 -1.71
CA LEU A 29 -17.98 -18.86 -1.43
C LEU A 29 -19.12 -19.56 -2.18
N ILE A 30 -18.91 -19.89 -3.46
CA ILE A 30 -19.88 -20.64 -4.26
C ILE A 30 -20.11 -22.03 -3.67
N ALA A 31 -19.05 -22.73 -3.27
CA ALA A 31 -19.15 -24.03 -2.59
C ALA A 31 -19.90 -23.94 -1.24
N ALA A 32 -19.84 -22.79 -0.57
CA ALA A 32 -20.60 -22.50 0.65
C ALA A 32 -22.08 -22.09 0.39
N GLY A 33 -22.52 -22.05 -0.87
CA GLY A 33 -23.91 -21.78 -1.26
C GLY A 33 -24.22 -20.32 -1.60
N PHE A 34 -23.22 -19.44 -1.70
CA PHE A 34 -23.42 -18.07 -2.19
C PHE A 34 -23.58 -18.06 -3.71
N LYS A 35 -24.34 -17.08 -4.23
CA LYS A 35 -24.25 -16.69 -5.65
C LYS A 35 -23.25 -15.55 -5.76
N VAL A 36 -22.31 -15.64 -6.70
CA VAL A 36 -21.29 -14.60 -6.88
C VAL A 36 -21.37 -14.05 -8.30
N ASN A 37 -21.70 -12.76 -8.40
CA ASN A 37 -21.58 -11.98 -9.62
C ASN A 37 -20.26 -11.22 -9.58
N VAL A 38 -19.54 -11.18 -10.69
CA VAL A 38 -18.28 -10.44 -10.83
C VAL A 38 -18.39 -9.48 -12.00
N GLU A 39 -18.17 -8.20 -11.74
CA GLU A 39 -18.07 -7.23 -12.83
C GLU A 39 -16.84 -7.52 -13.68
N ARG A 40 -17.04 -7.48 -15.00
CA ARG A 40 -15.96 -7.56 -15.98
C ARG A 40 -14.89 -6.52 -15.68
N SER A 41 -13.64 -6.93 -15.75
CA SER A 41 -12.53 -6.01 -15.53
C SER A 41 -12.57 -4.87 -16.56
N PRO A 42 -12.33 -3.61 -16.14
CA PRO A 42 -12.12 -2.52 -17.08
C PRO A 42 -10.97 -2.85 -18.04
N THR A 43 -11.09 -2.42 -19.29
CA THR A 43 -10.06 -2.65 -20.33
C THR A 43 -8.90 -1.65 -20.24
N SER A 44 -9.10 -0.52 -19.56
CA SER A 44 -8.07 0.49 -19.35
C SER A 44 -6.94 -0.06 -18.46
N PRO A 45 -5.65 0.02 -18.87
CA PRO A 45 -4.54 -0.50 -18.09
C PRO A 45 -4.53 -0.01 -16.64
N ILE A 46 -4.81 1.28 -16.42
CA ILE A 46 -4.81 1.91 -15.09
C ILE A 46 -5.96 1.46 -14.17
N ARG A 47 -6.94 0.70 -14.66
CA ARG A 47 -8.07 0.17 -13.87
C ARG A 47 -8.25 -1.35 -14.02
N LYS A 48 -7.35 -1.99 -14.76
CA LYS A 48 -7.44 -3.43 -15.04
C LYS A 48 -7.21 -4.21 -13.74
N ARG A 49 -8.07 -5.18 -13.41
CA ARG A 49 -7.86 -6.09 -12.29
C ARG A 49 -6.72 -7.06 -12.61
N ILE A 50 -5.95 -7.47 -11.60
CA ILE A 50 -4.83 -8.41 -11.77
C ILE A 50 -5.28 -9.82 -12.17
N PHE A 51 -6.49 -10.21 -11.73
CA PHE A 51 -7.12 -11.49 -12.08
C PHE A 51 -7.99 -11.33 -13.33
N ASP A 52 -7.80 -12.23 -14.28
CA ASP A 52 -8.55 -12.25 -15.52
C ASP A 52 -10.02 -12.67 -15.28
N ASP A 53 -10.91 -12.19 -16.16
CA ASP A 53 -12.34 -12.50 -16.12
C ASP A 53 -12.60 -14.03 -16.18
N SER A 54 -11.83 -14.75 -17.00
CA SER A 54 -11.97 -16.20 -17.17
C SER A 54 -11.67 -16.99 -15.90
N GLU A 55 -10.75 -16.53 -15.05
CA GLU A 55 -10.44 -17.20 -13.78
C GLU A 55 -11.67 -17.19 -12.83
N PHE A 56 -12.47 -16.13 -12.87
CA PHE A 56 -13.71 -16.05 -12.10
C PHE A 56 -14.83 -16.91 -12.70
N GLU A 57 -14.93 -16.98 -14.04
CA GLU A 57 -15.87 -17.88 -14.72
C GLU A 57 -15.56 -19.36 -14.37
N GLU A 58 -14.29 -19.74 -14.42
CA GLU A 58 -13.82 -21.08 -14.03
C GLU A 58 -14.07 -21.39 -12.55
N ALA A 59 -14.02 -20.37 -11.68
CA ALA A 59 -14.41 -20.47 -10.28
C ALA A 59 -15.94 -20.63 -10.07
N GLY A 60 -16.75 -20.46 -11.12
CA GLY A 60 -18.20 -20.59 -11.12
C GLY A 60 -18.97 -19.29 -10.94
N ALA A 61 -18.31 -18.13 -11.01
CA ALA A 61 -18.98 -16.84 -10.90
C ALA A 61 -19.73 -16.48 -12.18
N THR A 62 -20.76 -15.63 -12.04
CA THR A 62 -21.45 -15.03 -13.19
C THR A 62 -20.80 -13.70 -13.53
N LEU A 63 -20.24 -13.56 -14.75
CA LEU A 63 -19.74 -12.27 -15.21
C LEU A 63 -20.87 -11.33 -15.62
N VAL A 64 -20.78 -10.09 -15.17
CA VAL A 64 -21.75 -9.01 -15.43
C VAL A 64 -21.02 -7.75 -15.90
N SER A 65 -21.72 -6.81 -16.52
CA SER A 65 -21.08 -5.60 -17.05
C SER A 65 -20.46 -4.75 -15.93
N GLU A 66 -19.35 -4.07 -16.26
CA GLU A 66 -18.74 -3.05 -15.40
C GLU A 66 -19.79 -2.04 -14.92
N SER A 67 -19.71 -1.62 -13.66
CA SER A 67 -20.62 -0.65 -13.02
C SER A 67 -22.09 -1.09 -12.90
N SER A 68 -22.43 -2.34 -13.21
CA SER A 68 -23.80 -2.86 -13.07
C SER A 68 -24.31 -2.87 -11.63
N TRP A 69 -23.41 -2.85 -10.63
CA TRP A 69 -23.75 -2.86 -9.21
C TRP A 69 -24.74 -1.76 -8.80
N VAL A 70 -24.81 -0.64 -9.53
CA VAL A 70 -25.72 0.48 -9.23
C VAL A 70 -27.18 0.08 -9.37
N ASP A 71 -27.49 -0.79 -10.34
CA ASP A 71 -28.86 -1.12 -10.75
C ASP A 71 -29.35 -2.48 -10.29
N ILE A 72 -28.50 -3.30 -9.65
CA ILE A 72 -28.89 -4.61 -9.12
C ILE A 72 -29.94 -4.51 -8.00
N PRO A 73 -30.67 -5.61 -7.70
CA PRO A 73 -31.57 -5.69 -6.55
C PRO A 73 -30.90 -5.26 -5.24
N SER A 74 -31.63 -4.53 -4.39
CA SER A 74 -31.10 -3.89 -3.18
C SER A 74 -30.67 -4.88 -2.08
N ASP A 75 -31.15 -6.11 -2.13
CA ASP A 75 -30.81 -7.20 -1.21
C ASP A 75 -29.49 -7.92 -1.56
N HIS A 76 -28.87 -7.59 -2.70
CA HIS A 76 -27.51 -8.03 -3.02
C HIS A 76 -26.48 -7.27 -2.17
N LEU A 77 -25.39 -7.96 -1.81
CA LEU A 77 -24.25 -7.36 -1.11
C LEU A 77 -23.19 -6.93 -2.12
N VAL A 78 -22.90 -5.63 -2.20
CA VAL A 78 -21.84 -5.10 -3.06
C VAL A 78 -20.50 -5.21 -2.32
N ILE A 79 -19.54 -5.90 -2.92
CA ILE A 79 -18.20 -6.07 -2.36
C ILE A 79 -17.20 -5.37 -3.27
N GLY A 80 -16.32 -4.56 -2.70
CA GLY A 80 -15.20 -3.95 -3.39
C GLY A 80 -14.11 -3.55 -2.40
N LEU A 81 -12.92 -3.27 -2.87
CA LEU A 81 -11.79 -3.00 -2.01
C LEU A 81 -11.72 -1.52 -1.62
N LYS A 82 -11.69 -0.59 -2.57
CA LYS A 82 -11.44 0.83 -2.29
C LYS A 82 -12.69 1.70 -2.18
N GLU A 83 -12.50 2.96 -1.84
CA GLU A 83 -13.58 3.93 -1.80
C GLU A 83 -14.29 4.03 -3.16
N LEU A 84 -15.58 4.37 -3.12
CA LEU A 84 -16.37 4.63 -4.33
C LEU A 84 -15.97 5.97 -4.94
N ASP A 85 -16.20 6.13 -6.24
CA ASP A 85 -15.99 7.41 -6.93
C ASP A 85 -16.73 8.56 -6.22
N GLU A 86 -15.96 9.50 -5.66
CA GLU A 86 -16.44 10.66 -4.89
C GLU A 86 -17.06 11.76 -5.79
N THR A 87 -16.78 11.71 -7.10
CA THR A 87 -17.40 12.61 -8.09
C THR A 87 -18.86 12.24 -8.35
N LYS A 88 -19.24 10.98 -8.11
CA LYS A 88 -20.62 10.49 -8.20
C LYS A 88 -21.40 10.79 -6.93
N ASP A 89 -22.59 11.36 -7.07
CA ASP A 89 -23.43 11.79 -5.94
C ASP A 89 -24.86 11.24 -6.02
N PHE A 90 -24.99 9.91 -6.07
CA PHE A 90 -26.28 9.22 -6.00
C PHE A 90 -26.45 8.51 -4.65
N PRO A 91 -27.71 8.32 -4.17
CA PRO A 91 -28.00 7.54 -2.97
C PRO A 91 -27.57 6.07 -3.11
N LEU A 92 -26.93 5.53 -2.07
CA LEU A 92 -26.48 4.14 -2.04
C LEU A 92 -27.51 3.27 -1.33
N LYS A 93 -28.24 2.46 -2.11
CA LYS A 93 -29.35 1.60 -1.64
C LYS A 93 -28.92 0.23 -1.13
N HIS A 94 -27.72 -0.23 -1.51
CA HIS A 94 -27.23 -1.57 -1.15
C HIS A 94 -26.38 -1.56 0.11
N SER A 95 -26.28 -2.74 0.73
CA SER A 95 -25.19 -3.01 1.66
C SER A 95 -23.86 -3.11 0.90
N HIS A 96 -22.82 -2.43 1.42
CA HIS A 96 -21.49 -2.40 0.85
C HIS A 96 -20.46 -2.94 1.84
N VAL A 97 -19.55 -3.81 1.37
CA VAL A 97 -18.35 -4.23 2.10
C VAL A 97 -17.14 -3.64 1.40
N THR A 98 -16.53 -2.60 1.97
CA THR A 98 -15.41 -1.87 1.33
C THR A 98 -14.58 -1.04 2.30
N PHE A 99 -13.37 -0.61 1.92
CA PHE A 99 -12.65 0.45 2.64
C PHE A 99 -13.19 1.81 2.19
N ALA A 100 -14.07 2.43 2.97
CA ALA A 100 -14.69 3.70 2.58
C ALA A 100 -13.86 4.92 3.02
N HIS A 101 -12.92 4.73 3.94
CA HIS A 101 -12.04 5.78 4.45
C HIS A 101 -12.80 7.04 4.91
N CYS A 102 -13.88 6.85 5.69
CA CYS A 102 -14.76 7.94 6.13
C CYS A 102 -15.04 7.97 7.64
N PHE A 103 -14.33 7.17 8.45
CA PHE A 103 -14.51 7.11 9.93
C PHE A 103 -13.40 7.78 10.75
N LYS A 104 -12.45 8.46 10.09
CA LYS A 104 -11.31 9.14 10.75
C LYS A 104 -11.22 10.61 10.32
N ASN A 105 -12.36 11.25 10.05
CA ASN A 105 -12.46 12.66 9.61
C ASN A 105 -11.67 12.98 8.33
N GLN A 106 -11.57 12.01 7.40
CA GLN A 106 -10.94 12.24 6.10
C GLN A 106 -11.70 13.30 5.30
N GLY A 107 -11.03 14.03 4.42
CA GLY A 107 -11.70 15.01 3.55
C GLY A 107 -12.87 14.36 2.79
N GLY A 108 -14.05 14.98 2.82
CA GLY A 108 -15.25 14.47 2.13
C GLY A 108 -16.04 13.38 2.86
N TRP A 109 -15.64 12.98 4.07
CA TRP A 109 -16.27 11.88 4.82
C TRP A 109 -17.79 12.02 5.01
N GLU A 110 -18.28 13.23 5.32
CA GLU A 110 -19.72 13.50 5.51
C GLU A 110 -20.51 13.28 4.22
N LYS A 111 -19.96 13.72 3.08
CA LYS A 111 -20.59 13.52 1.76
C LYS A 111 -20.65 12.04 1.42
N ALA A 112 -19.57 11.29 1.69
CA ALA A 112 -19.53 9.86 1.47
C ALA A 112 -20.61 9.13 2.30
N LEU A 113 -20.63 9.33 3.62
CA LEU A 113 -21.65 8.73 4.50
C LEU A 113 -23.07 9.18 4.17
N GLY A 114 -23.23 10.43 3.75
CA GLY A 114 -24.51 10.97 3.29
C GLY A 114 -25.12 10.18 2.15
N ARG A 115 -24.32 9.55 1.27
CA ARG A 115 -24.84 8.71 0.18
C ARG A 115 -25.56 7.46 0.70
N TRP A 116 -24.99 6.75 1.67
CA TRP A 116 -25.67 5.61 2.32
C TRP A 116 -26.90 6.05 3.11
N SER A 117 -26.78 7.14 3.88
CA SER A 117 -27.90 7.70 4.64
C SER A 117 -29.11 8.02 3.76
N ARG A 118 -28.91 8.68 2.61
CA ARG A 118 -29.99 9.01 1.67
C ARG A 118 -30.57 7.79 0.96
N GLY A 119 -29.79 6.72 0.79
CA GLY A 119 -30.20 5.54 0.04
C GLY A 119 -30.79 4.42 0.89
N GLY A 120 -30.65 4.49 2.22
CA GLY A 120 -31.06 3.42 3.13
C GLY A 120 -30.14 2.18 3.07
N GLY A 121 -28.99 2.27 2.39
CA GLY A 121 -27.99 1.22 2.37
C GLY A 121 -27.16 1.17 3.65
N VAL A 122 -26.27 0.18 3.74
CA VAL A 122 -25.40 -0.06 4.90
C VAL A 122 -23.94 -0.11 4.45
N LEU A 123 -23.04 0.43 5.24
CA LEU A 123 -21.60 0.28 5.06
C LEU A 123 -21.04 -0.67 6.12
N TYR A 124 -20.48 -1.78 5.67
CA TYR A 124 -19.61 -2.68 6.44
C TYR A 124 -18.17 -2.37 6.08
N ASP A 125 -17.54 -1.44 6.81
CA ASP A 125 -16.20 -0.99 6.46
C ASP A 125 -15.14 -2.07 6.80
N LEU A 126 -14.39 -2.51 5.76
CA LEU A 126 -13.35 -3.53 5.86
C LEU A 126 -12.23 -3.15 6.84
N GLU A 127 -12.01 -1.85 7.06
CA GLU A 127 -10.99 -1.36 8.00
C GLU A 127 -11.33 -1.72 9.45
N PHE A 128 -12.60 -1.88 9.77
CA PHE A 128 -13.10 -2.04 11.13
C PHE A 128 -13.69 -3.42 11.41
N LEU A 129 -13.66 -4.34 10.44
CA LEU A 129 -14.01 -5.75 10.67
C LEU A 129 -12.99 -6.42 11.60
N GLN A 130 -13.47 -6.91 12.73
CA GLN A 130 -12.67 -7.52 13.80
C GLN A 130 -13.23 -8.88 14.19
N ASP A 131 -12.36 -9.75 14.71
CA ASP A 131 -12.76 -10.97 15.40
C ASP A 131 -13.27 -10.66 16.82
N ASP A 132 -13.76 -11.68 17.53
CA ASP A 132 -14.27 -11.56 18.90
C ASP A 132 -13.20 -11.09 19.92
N LYS A 133 -11.92 -11.04 19.52
CA LYS A 133 -10.80 -10.54 20.34
C LYS A 133 -10.37 -9.13 19.94
N GLY A 134 -11.14 -8.44 19.09
CA GLY A 134 -10.85 -7.11 18.59
C GLY A 134 -9.72 -7.06 17.56
N ARG A 135 -9.29 -8.20 17.02
CA ARG A 135 -8.21 -8.24 16.00
C ARG A 135 -8.81 -8.09 14.62
N ARG A 136 -8.27 -7.17 13.83
CA ARG A 136 -8.67 -6.98 12.43
C ARG A 136 -8.48 -8.25 11.60
N VAL A 137 -9.55 -8.66 10.92
CA VAL A 137 -9.61 -9.90 10.10
C VAL A 137 -9.03 -9.70 8.70
N ALA A 138 -9.18 -8.51 8.12
CA ALA A 138 -8.62 -8.16 6.81
C ALA A 138 -7.60 -7.02 6.95
N ALA A 139 -6.35 -7.30 6.60
CA ALA A 139 -5.27 -6.32 6.60
C ALA A 139 -4.18 -6.66 5.60
N PHE A 140 -3.63 -5.65 4.93
CA PHE A 140 -2.58 -5.78 3.91
C PHE A 140 -1.16 -5.57 4.46
N GLY A 141 -1.00 -5.61 5.78
CA GLY A 141 0.24 -5.17 6.44
C GLY A 141 1.48 -5.90 5.93
N TYR A 142 1.42 -7.22 5.80
CA TYR A 142 2.57 -8.03 5.35
C TYR A 142 3.10 -7.57 3.99
N HIS A 143 2.24 -7.60 2.96
CA HIS A 143 2.64 -7.22 1.61
C HIS A 143 2.98 -5.73 1.48
N ALA A 144 2.39 -4.85 2.30
CA ALA A 144 2.78 -3.44 2.35
C ALA A 144 4.25 -3.27 2.79
N GLY A 145 4.67 -4.00 3.83
CA GLY A 145 6.07 -4.02 4.26
C GLY A 145 6.99 -4.66 3.23
N PHE A 146 6.55 -5.77 2.63
CA PHE A 146 7.31 -6.49 1.60
C PHE A 146 7.60 -5.59 0.39
N ALA A 147 6.55 -5.00 -0.18
CA ALA A 147 6.63 -4.01 -1.25
C ALA A 147 7.51 -2.81 -0.88
N GLY A 148 7.34 -2.30 0.35
CA GLY A 148 8.10 -1.17 0.85
C GLY A 148 9.60 -1.43 0.86
N ALA A 149 10.00 -2.57 1.40
CA ALA A 149 11.39 -3.00 1.41
C ALA A 149 11.94 -3.23 0.00
N ALA A 150 11.19 -3.91 -0.87
CA ALA A 150 11.58 -4.16 -2.26
C ALA A 150 11.93 -2.85 -2.99
N LEU A 151 11.06 -1.83 -2.89
CA LEU A 151 11.34 -0.54 -3.50
C LEU A 151 12.42 0.26 -2.82
N ALA A 152 12.56 0.16 -1.51
CA ALA A 152 13.64 0.82 -0.80
C ALA A 152 15.00 0.30 -1.26
N ILE A 153 15.12 -1.02 -1.46
CA ILE A 153 16.31 -1.68 -1.99
C ILE A 153 16.56 -1.27 -3.45
N LYS A 154 15.54 -1.31 -4.30
CA LYS A 154 15.62 -0.84 -5.69
C LYS A 154 16.09 0.62 -5.77
N THR A 155 15.55 1.48 -4.90
CA THR A 155 15.93 2.89 -4.83
C THR A 155 17.38 3.07 -4.41
N TRP A 156 17.84 2.32 -3.39
CA TRP A 156 19.23 2.36 -2.94
C TRP A 156 20.20 1.98 -4.06
N ALA A 157 19.92 0.88 -4.78
CA ALA A 157 20.73 0.47 -5.92
C ALA A 157 20.70 1.52 -7.05
N TRP A 158 19.51 2.04 -7.39
CA TRP A 158 19.35 3.04 -8.43
C TRP A 158 20.13 4.32 -8.17
N GLN A 159 20.14 4.81 -6.93
CA GLN A 159 20.91 6.01 -6.56
C GLN A 159 22.42 5.81 -6.71
N LEU A 160 22.91 4.59 -6.48
CA LEU A 160 24.33 4.26 -6.69
C LEU A 160 24.67 4.23 -8.18
N GLU A 161 23.78 3.69 -9.00
CA GLU A 161 23.93 3.64 -10.47
C GLU A 161 23.79 5.03 -11.12
N ASN A 162 23.01 5.92 -10.51
CA ASN A 162 22.68 7.24 -11.04
C ASN A 162 23.09 8.36 -10.06
N PRO A 163 24.40 8.63 -9.89
CA PRO A 163 24.90 9.62 -8.93
C PRO A 163 24.56 11.07 -9.32
N ASP A 164 24.07 11.30 -10.54
CA ASP A 164 23.57 12.59 -11.03
C ASP A 164 22.23 12.99 -10.40
N GLY A 165 21.57 12.08 -9.68
CA GLY A 165 20.31 12.31 -9.01
C GLY A 165 19.09 12.06 -9.89
N THR A 166 19.24 11.31 -10.99
CA THR A 166 18.11 10.84 -11.79
C THR A 166 17.11 10.07 -10.91
N PRO A 167 15.82 10.46 -10.87
CA PRO A 167 14.82 9.76 -10.07
C PRO A 167 14.63 8.32 -10.52
N LEU A 168 14.34 7.41 -9.59
CA LEU A 168 13.90 6.07 -9.94
C LEU A 168 12.56 6.19 -10.72
N PRO A 169 12.45 5.57 -11.91
CA PRO A 169 11.21 5.59 -12.67
C PRO A 169 10.08 4.79 -11.98
N GLY A 170 8.87 4.90 -12.52
CA GLY A 170 7.73 4.10 -12.06
C GLY A 170 7.93 2.60 -12.30
N VAL A 171 7.17 1.76 -11.58
CA VAL A 171 7.24 0.28 -11.73
C VAL A 171 6.85 -0.17 -13.14
N ASP A 172 6.04 0.61 -13.84
CA ASP A 172 5.67 0.38 -15.22
C ASP A 172 6.88 0.27 -16.15
N GLU A 173 7.93 1.09 -15.96
CA GLU A 173 9.19 1.01 -16.73
C GLU A 173 9.97 -0.28 -16.47
N PHE A 174 9.66 -0.99 -15.38
CA PHE A 174 10.28 -2.25 -15.00
C PHE A 174 9.37 -3.48 -15.19
N THR A 175 8.14 -3.27 -15.68
CA THR A 175 7.09 -4.31 -15.76
C THR A 175 6.32 -4.23 -17.08
N ASP A 176 7.00 -3.83 -18.16
CA ASP A 176 6.43 -3.74 -19.51
C ASP A 176 5.14 -2.90 -19.58
N GLY A 177 5.09 -1.81 -18.80
CA GLY A 177 3.95 -0.91 -18.73
C GLY A 177 2.81 -1.35 -17.81
N LYS A 178 2.91 -2.50 -17.12
CA LYS A 178 1.85 -2.99 -16.20
C LYS A 178 1.67 -2.07 -15.00
N GLY A 179 2.77 -1.59 -14.41
CA GLY A 179 2.75 -0.81 -13.16
C GLY A 179 2.63 -1.68 -11.90
N TYR A 180 2.68 -3.00 -12.05
CA TYR A 180 2.67 -3.99 -10.97
C TYR A 180 3.42 -5.26 -11.39
N TYR A 181 3.90 -6.02 -10.40
CA TYR A 181 4.46 -7.36 -10.61
C TYR A 181 3.33 -8.39 -10.58
N SER A 182 3.41 -9.38 -11.46
CA SER A 182 2.42 -10.46 -11.55
C SER A 182 2.66 -11.57 -10.52
N SER A 183 3.85 -11.62 -9.91
CA SER A 183 4.17 -12.54 -8.83
C SER A 183 5.25 -12.00 -7.88
N GLU A 184 5.36 -12.58 -6.68
CA GLU A 184 6.45 -12.28 -5.75
C GLU A 184 7.82 -12.63 -6.35
N GLU A 185 7.95 -13.74 -7.07
CA GLU A 185 9.22 -14.19 -7.65
C GLU A 185 9.71 -13.25 -8.77
N GLU A 186 8.81 -12.76 -9.63
CA GLU A 186 9.15 -11.76 -10.67
C GLU A 186 9.78 -10.50 -10.05
N MET A 187 9.17 -10.00 -8.97
CA MET A 187 9.71 -8.87 -8.22
C MET A 187 11.05 -9.24 -7.59
N LEU A 188 11.14 -10.36 -6.86
CA LEU A 188 12.36 -10.77 -6.15
C LEU A 188 13.54 -10.95 -7.09
N GLU A 189 13.34 -11.53 -8.27
CA GLU A 189 14.40 -11.68 -9.26
C GLU A 189 14.97 -10.32 -9.67
N GLN A 190 14.09 -9.35 -9.93
CA GLN A 190 14.50 -7.99 -10.26
C GLN A 190 15.24 -7.31 -9.10
N ILE A 191 14.74 -7.44 -7.87
CA ILE A 191 15.38 -6.83 -6.69
C ILE A 191 16.73 -7.50 -6.38
N ARG A 192 16.87 -8.83 -6.53
CA ARG A 192 18.17 -9.50 -6.40
C ARG A 192 19.19 -8.98 -7.41
N GLY A 193 18.75 -8.74 -8.65
CA GLY A 193 19.55 -8.07 -9.67
C GLY A 193 19.97 -6.66 -9.25
N ASP A 194 19.06 -5.87 -8.69
CA ASP A 194 19.35 -4.52 -8.18
C ASP A 194 20.38 -4.55 -7.04
N VAL A 195 20.22 -5.47 -6.08
CA VAL A 195 21.17 -5.66 -4.96
C VAL A 195 22.57 -5.97 -5.50
N ALA A 196 22.70 -6.87 -6.47
CA ALA A 196 24.00 -7.22 -7.04
C ALA A 196 24.69 -6.02 -7.73
N ARG A 197 23.92 -5.19 -8.44
CA ARG A 197 24.45 -3.98 -9.09
C ARG A 197 24.87 -2.92 -8.06
N GLY A 198 24.03 -2.68 -7.05
CA GLY A 198 24.37 -1.78 -5.95
C GLY A 198 25.60 -2.25 -5.16
N GLU A 199 25.70 -3.55 -4.86
CA GLU A 199 26.84 -4.17 -4.17
C GLU A 199 28.15 -3.98 -4.93
N LYS A 200 28.14 -4.12 -6.26
CA LYS A 200 29.31 -3.89 -7.10
C LYS A 200 29.85 -2.45 -7.01
N ILE A 201 28.97 -1.47 -6.80
CA ILE A 201 29.33 -0.05 -6.71
C ILE A 201 29.75 0.31 -5.28
N ALA A 202 28.96 -0.10 -4.29
CA ALA A 202 29.19 0.23 -2.89
C ALA A 202 30.28 -0.62 -2.22
N GLY A 203 30.67 -1.75 -2.83
CA GLY A 203 31.59 -2.74 -2.26
C GLY A 203 30.99 -3.56 -1.11
N ARG A 204 29.67 -3.47 -0.89
CA ARG A 204 28.92 -4.16 0.16
C ARG A 204 27.41 -4.09 -0.12
N ARG A 205 26.64 -4.97 0.53
CA ARG A 205 25.18 -4.91 0.60
C ARG A 205 24.70 -3.79 1.55
N PRO A 206 23.45 -3.31 1.42
CA PRO A 206 22.94 -2.29 2.32
C PRO A 206 22.67 -2.88 3.71
N GLN A 207 23.00 -2.12 4.75
CA GLN A 207 22.47 -2.34 6.08
C GLN A 207 21.08 -1.70 6.18
N ILE A 208 20.10 -2.47 6.67
CA ILE A 208 18.70 -2.06 6.68
C ILE A 208 18.19 -2.02 8.12
N LEU A 209 17.62 -0.89 8.53
CA LEU A 209 16.92 -0.77 9.80
C LEU A 209 15.41 -0.86 9.57
N VAL A 210 14.74 -1.78 10.26
CA VAL A 210 13.28 -1.91 10.24
C VAL A 210 12.75 -1.63 11.64
N ILE A 211 11.96 -0.56 11.81
CA ILE A 211 11.24 -0.27 13.06
C ILE A 211 9.81 -0.78 12.97
N GLY A 212 9.38 -1.56 13.97
CA GLY A 212 8.11 -2.31 13.97
C GLY A 212 8.25 -3.71 13.40
N ALA A 213 9.45 -4.30 13.53
CA ALA A 213 9.84 -5.56 12.91
C ALA A 213 8.98 -6.76 13.34
N LEU A 214 8.38 -6.73 14.54
CA LEU A 214 7.54 -7.83 15.04
C LEU A 214 6.10 -7.76 14.50
N GLY A 215 5.67 -6.63 13.95
CA GLY A 215 4.33 -6.45 13.37
C GLY A 215 4.15 -7.17 12.04
N ARG A 216 2.90 -7.24 11.54
CA ARG A 216 2.60 -7.83 10.21
C ARG A 216 3.45 -7.16 9.11
N CYS A 217 3.53 -5.83 9.15
CA CYS A 217 4.28 -5.02 8.19
C CYS A 217 5.79 -5.22 8.29
N GLY A 218 6.36 -5.11 9.50
CA GLY A 218 7.79 -5.33 9.70
C GLY A 218 8.24 -6.73 9.30
N ARG A 219 7.45 -7.78 9.59
CA ARG A 219 7.77 -9.14 9.14
C ARG A 219 7.83 -9.27 7.61
N GLY A 220 6.91 -8.62 6.89
CA GLY A 220 6.94 -8.60 5.43
C GLY A 220 8.15 -7.85 4.88
N ALA A 221 8.51 -6.71 5.48
CA ALA A 221 9.71 -5.97 5.11
C ALA A 221 10.99 -6.79 5.33
N VAL A 222 11.12 -7.43 6.50
CA VAL A 222 12.25 -8.31 6.82
C VAL A 222 12.33 -9.49 5.85
N ASP A 223 11.20 -10.13 5.54
CA ASP A 223 11.16 -11.25 4.59
C ASP A 223 11.63 -10.84 3.20
N ALA A 224 11.15 -9.70 2.68
CA ALA A 224 11.60 -9.14 1.41
C ALA A 224 13.10 -8.84 1.39
N CYS A 225 13.65 -8.26 2.46
CA CYS A 225 15.08 -8.02 2.59
C CYS A 225 15.88 -9.32 2.53
N VAL A 226 15.50 -10.33 3.33
CA VAL A 226 16.17 -11.63 3.36
C VAL A 226 16.10 -12.33 2.01
N LYS A 227 14.90 -12.41 1.40
CA LYS A 227 14.69 -13.05 0.09
C LYS A 227 15.42 -12.34 -1.05
N SER A 228 15.68 -11.03 -0.90
CA SER A 228 16.51 -10.24 -1.83
C SER A 228 18.01 -10.39 -1.58
N GLY A 229 18.42 -11.12 -0.55
CA GLY A 229 19.81 -11.34 -0.16
C GLY A 229 20.42 -10.26 0.76
N CYS A 230 19.61 -9.39 1.35
CA CYS A 230 20.07 -8.38 2.30
C CYS A 230 19.89 -8.90 3.73
N GLU A 231 20.93 -9.52 4.30
CA GLU A 231 20.86 -10.17 5.64
C GLU A 231 21.26 -9.25 6.81
N ASP A 232 21.99 -8.15 6.56
CA ASP A 232 22.36 -7.16 7.59
C ASP A 232 21.17 -6.26 7.94
N ILE A 233 20.29 -6.78 8.79
CA ILE A 233 19.03 -6.13 9.18
C ILE A 233 18.99 -5.88 10.68
N LEU A 234 18.90 -4.61 11.07
CA LEU A 234 18.54 -4.19 12.42
C LEU A 234 17.00 -4.29 12.57
N ARG A 235 16.53 -5.23 13.39
CA ARG A 235 15.11 -5.51 13.59
C ARG A 235 14.64 -4.90 14.91
N TRP A 236 14.10 -3.70 14.83
CA TRP A 236 13.70 -2.92 16.01
C TRP A 236 12.20 -2.96 16.24
N ASP A 237 11.82 -2.90 17.50
CA ASP A 237 10.44 -2.77 17.94
C ASP A 237 10.35 -1.89 19.21
N MET A 238 9.31 -2.08 20.03
CA MET A 238 9.07 -1.30 21.25
C MET A 238 10.27 -1.31 22.22
N ALA A 239 11.02 -2.41 22.32
CA ALA A 239 12.14 -2.53 23.24
C ALA A 239 13.25 -1.52 22.94
N GLU A 240 13.58 -1.34 21.67
CA GLU A 240 14.62 -0.40 21.23
C GLU A 240 14.09 1.03 21.14
N THR A 241 12.84 1.22 20.71
CA THR A 241 12.25 2.56 20.52
C THR A 241 11.86 3.25 21.82
N ALA A 242 11.68 2.50 22.92
CA ALA A 242 11.30 3.04 24.24
C ALA A 242 12.29 4.09 24.79
N LYS A 243 13.55 4.10 24.33
CA LYS A 243 14.55 5.10 24.73
C LYS A 243 14.25 6.52 24.23
N GLY A 244 13.36 6.67 23.25
CA GLY A 244 13.02 7.93 22.60
C GLY A 244 14.05 8.37 21.56
N GLY A 245 13.57 8.95 20.46
CA GLY A 245 14.43 9.46 19.38
C GLY A 245 15.07 10.83 19.67
N PRO A 246 15.92 11.33 18.76
CA PRO A 246 16.29 10.72 17.47
C PRO A 246 17.27 9.54 17.63
N PHE A 247 17.21 8.57 16.71
CA PHE A 247 18.03 7.37 16.75
C PHE A 247 19.22 7.48 15.79
N ILE A 248 20.44 7.31 16.30
CA ILE A 248 21.66 7.37 15.48
C ILE A 248 21.72 6.18 14.50
N GLU A 249 21.15 5.05 14.90
CA GLU A 249 21.09 3.82 14.11
C GLU A 249 20.33 4.02 12.80
N ILE A 250 19.38 4.97 12.75
CA ILE A 250 18.71 5.36 11.51
C ILE A 250 19.69 5.99 10.52
N VAL A 251 20.57 6.89 10.97
CA VAL A 251 21.49 7.61 10.06
C VAL A 251 22.73 6.79 9.68
N GLU A 252 23.06 5.76 10.47
CA GLU A 252 24.15 4.81 10.24
C GLU A 252 23.77 3.64 9.32
N ALA A 253 22.48 3.28 9.25
CA ALA A 253 21.96 2.35 8.25
C ALA A 253 21.98 2.97 6.85
N ASP A 254 21.93 2.16 5.79
CA ASP A 254 21.77 2.66 4.41
C ASP A 254 20.30 2.91 4.06
N ILE A 255 19.43 2.03 4.58
CA ILE A 255 17.99 2.05 4.34
C ILE A 255 17.27 2.00 5.69
N PHE A 256 16.31 2.89 5.90
CA PHE A 256 15.40 2.86 7.04
C PHE A 256 13.97 2.58 6.59
N ILE A 257 13.33 1.57 7.15
CA ILE A 257 11.93 1.19 6.89
C ILE A 257 11.12 1.35 8.18
N ASN A 258 10.14 2.24 8.18
CA ASN A 258 9.20 2.41 9.27
C ASN A 258 7.90 1.64 9.01
N CYS A 259 7.56 0.77 9.96
CA CYS A 259 6.36 -0.07 9.94
C CYS A 259 5.42 0.23 11.11
N ILE A 260 5.62 1.34 11.84
CA ILE A 260 4.81 1.74 12.99
C ILE A 260 4.02 3.02 12.68
N TYR A 261 2.69 2.90 12.76
CA TYR A 261 1.80 4.06 12.83
C TYR A 261 1.68 4.53 14.28
N LEU A 262 1.93 5.81 14.53
CA LEU A 262 1.77 6.42 15.87
C LEU A 262 0.64 7.43 15.86
N SER A 263 -0.27 7.32 16.83
CA SER A 263 -1.33 8.28 17.07
C SER A 263 -0.95 9.33 18.12
N GLU A 264 0.05 9.04 18.96
CA GLU A 264 0.50 9.93 20.03
C GLU A 264 1.75 10.73 19.63
N LYS A 265 1.85 11.95 20.15
CA LYS A 265 3.01 12.81 19.90
C LYS A 265 4.21 12.32 20.70
N ILE A 266 5.21 11.80 20.00
CA ILE A 266 6.50 11.42 20.57
C ILE A 266 7.65 12.26 20.00
N ALA A 267 8.85 12.11 20.56
CA ALA A 267 10.06 12.62 19.92
C ALA A 267 10.24 11.95 18.55
N PRO A 268 10.63 12.71 17.50
CA PRO A 268 10.79 12.16 16.17
C PRO A 268 11.90 11.10 16.14
N PHE A 269 11.75 10.10 15.28
CA PHE A 269 12.77 9.06 15.11
C PHE A 269 14.05 9.61 14.46
N VAL A 270 13.89 10.60 13.58
CA VAL A 270 14.98 11.28 12.89
C VAL A 270 14.61 12.76 12.71
N ASP A 271 15.59 13.65 12.75
CA ASP A 271 15.40 15.08 12.53
C ASP A 271 16.40 15.68 11.53
N MET A 272 16.22 16.95 11.19
CA MET A 272 17.11 17.63 10.24
C MET A 272 18.54 17.81 10.75
N ASN A 273 18.78 17.78 12.06
CA ASN A 273 20.12 17.88 12.62
C ASN A 273 20.83 16.53 12.53
N SER A 274 20.16 15.43 12.87
CA SER A 274 20.72 14.08 12.71
C SER A 274 21.05 13.78 11.25
N LEU A 275 20.23 14.23 10.29
CA LEU A 275 20.45 14.04 8.85
C LEU A 275 21.64 14.85 8.27
N LYS A 276 22.09 15.90 8.96
CA LYS A 276 23.24 16.73 8.54
C LYS A 276 24.59 16.15 8.96
N THR A 277 24.60 15.04 9.68
CA THR A 277 25.85 14.40 10.14
C THR A 277 26.74 14.05 8.95
N PRO A 278 28.05 14.42 8.97
CA PRO A 278 28.95 14.21 7.83
C PRO A 278 29.16 12.74 7.48
N ASN A 279 29.01 11.84 8.45
CA ASN A 279 29.18 10.38 8.29
C ASN A 279 27.84 9.64 8.03
N ARG A 280 26.78 10.35 7.62
CA ARG A 280 25.48 9.72 7.32
C ARG A 280 25.63 8.73 6.16
N ARG A 281 25.21 7.48 6.41
CA ARG A 281 25.07 6.44 5.37
C ARG A 281 23.65 6.39 4.78
N LEU A 282 22.65 6.74 5.59
CA LEU A 282 21.23 6.65 5.22
C LEU A 282 20.94 7.37 3.91
N SER A 283 20.53 6.64 2.89
CA SER A 283 20.15 7.20 1.58
C SER A 283 18.70 6.96 1.21
N VAL A 284 18.00 6.05 1.89
CA VAL A 284 16.58 5.77 1.62
C VAL A 284 15.80 5.64 2.91
N VAL A 285 14.68 6.37 3.03
CA VAL A 285 13.68 6.14 4.07
C VAL A 285 12.39 5.68 3.42
N CYS A 286 11.87 4.54 3.85
CA CYS A 286 10.59 4.00 3.46
C CYS A 286 9.62 4.09 4.65
N ASP A 287 8.70 5.06 4.63
CA ASP A 287 7.65 5.15 5.64
C ASP A 287 6.40 4.42 5.12
N VAL A 288 6.25 3.15 5.49
CA VAL A 288 5.10 2.32 5.10
C VAL A 288 3.83 2.79 5.82
N SER A 289 3.99 3.40 6.99
CA SER A 289 2.92 3.99 7.80
C SER A 289 2.62 5.46 7.45
N CYS A 290 3.17 5.97 6.35
CA CYS A 290 3.01 7.37 5.99
C CYS A 290 1.52 7.75 5.86
N ASP A 291 1.11 8.71 6.68
CA ASP A 291 -0.18 9.36 6.61
C ASP A 291 0.07 10.86 6.67
N THR A 292 -0.17 11.56 5.55
CA THR A 292 0.05 13.00 5.45
C THR A 292 -0.90 13.82 6.31
N SER A 293 -2.00 13.21 6.79
CA SER A 293 -2.93 13.85 7.72
C SER A 293 -2.54 13.64 9.19
N ASN A 294 -1.62 12.74 9.48
CA ASN A 294 -1.21 12.44 10.85
C ASN A 294 -0.28 13.55 11.39
N PRO A 295 -0.72 14.37 12.36
CA PRO A 295 0.12 15.43 12.94
C PRO A 295 1.27 14.88 13.79
N ASN A 296 1.23 13.59 14.13
CA ASN A 296 2.14 12.91 15.04
C ASN A 296 3.04 11.88 14.32
N ASN A 297 3.20 11.98 13.00
CA ASN A 297 4.13 11.10 12.27
C ASN A 297 5.57 11.29 12.82
N PRO A 298 6.21 10.22 13.35
CA PRO A 298 7.56 10.31 13.93
C PRO A 298 8.65 10.61 12.88
N ILE A 299 8.32 10.46 11.60
CA ILE A 299 9.12 10.86 10.44
C ILE A 299 8.44 12.07 9.84
N VAL A 300 8.75 13.25 10.40
CA VAL A 300 7.96 14.44 10.13
C VAL A 300 8.12 14.90 8.67
N SER A 301 7.05 14.74 7.90
CA SER A 301 6.98 14.94 6.45
C SER A 301 7.23 16.39 5.99
N SER A 302 6.99 17.39 6.86
CA SER A 302 7.21 18.82 6.56
C SER A 302 8.70 19.18 6.41
N TRP A 303 9.61 18.47 7.08
CA TRP A 303 11.06 18.65 6.91
C TRP A 303 11.56 18.10 5.57
N LEU A 304 10.90 17.04 5.10
CA LEU A 304 11.21 16.39 3.84
C LEU A 304 10.68 17.22 2.66
N LEU A 305 9.63 18.02 2.86
CA LEU A 305 9.04 18.92 1.85
C LEU A 305 9.79 20.26 1.63
N ASN A 306 10.55 20.73 2.61
CA ASN A 306 11.23 22.06 2.58
C ASN A 306 12.75 22.00 2.45
N SER A 307 13.32 20.81 2.49
CA SER A 307 14.75 20.61 2.30
C SER A 307 15.03 20.37 0.81
N LYS A 308 16.25 20.61 0.31
CA LYS A 308 16.66 20.36 -1.10
C LYS A 308 16.61 18.86 -1.50
N PHE A 309 15.75 18.09 -0.85
CA PHE A 309 15.77 16.64 -0.75
C PHE A 309 14.42 15.97 -1.08
N VAL A 310 13.34 16.69 -1.43
CA VAL A 310 12.14 16.11 -2.10
C VAL A 310 11.44 17.15 -2.98
N LEU A 311 11.05 16.77 -4.20
CA LEU A 311 10.27 17.61 -5.12
C LEU A 311 8.77 17.61 -4.75
N LYS A 312 8.12 18.78 -4.89
CA LYS A 312 6.67 18.97 -4.70
C LYS A 312 5.86 18.27 -5.81
N PRO A 313 4.63 17.78 -5.52
CA PRO A 313 3.78 17.16 -6.52
C PRO A 313 3.33 18.17 -7.58
N LYS A 314 3.41 17.80 -8.85
CA LYS A 314 2.34 18.09 -9.82
C LYS A 314 1.52 16.80 -9.91
N LEU A 315 0.41 16.74 -9.16
CA LEU A 315 -0.79 15.96 -9.44
C LEU A 315 -1.78 16.23 -8.30
N THR A 316 -2.85 16.91 -8.67
CA THR A 316 -3.96 17.38 -7.83
C THR A 316 -4.85 16.21 -7.42
N ASN A 317 -5.19 16.15 -6.12
CA ASN A 317 -6.30 15.44 -5.48
C ASN A 317 -6.38 13.92 -5.68
N TYR A 318 -5.94 13.11 -4.72
CA TYR A 318 -6.62 11.85 -4.35
C TYR A 318 -6.39 11.51 -2.87
N SER A 319 -7.48 11.12 -2.21
CA SER A 319 -7.59 10.79 -0.79
C SER A 319 -6.87 9.47 -0.45
N GLN A 320 -6.46 9.41 0.82
CA GLN A 320 -5.61 8.44 1.50
C GLN A 320 -5.70 6.99 0.95
N SER A 321 -4.74 6.59 0.12
CA SER A 321 -4.39 5.17 -0.06
C SER A 321 -3.19 4.83 0.82
N THR A 322 -2.91 3.54 1.02
CA THR A 322 -1.60 3.05 1.48
C THR A 322 -0.54 3.47 0.45
N THR A 323 -0.16 4.75 0.51
CA THR A 323 0.85 5.37 -0.33
C THR A 323 2.17 5.06 0.34
N LEU A 324 2.91 4.10 -0.22
CA LEU A 324 4.29 3.92 0.19
C LEU A 324 5.02 5.25 -0.08
N THR A 325 5.56 5.87 0.97
CA THR A 325 6.33 7.10 0.79
C THR A 325 7.80 6.78 0.95
N LEU A 326 8.52 6.89 -0.16
CA LEU A 326 9.98 6.82 -0.19
C LEU A 326 10.54 8.25 -0.13
N TYR A 327 11.43 8.49 0.82
CA TYR A 327 12.19 9.72 0.93
C TYR A 327 13.65 9.46 0.59
N VAL A 328 14.20 10.27 -0.31
CA VAL A 328 15.46 10.02 -0.99
C VAL A 328 16.25 11.33 -1.04
N PRO A 329 17.48 11.43 -0.51
CA PRO A 329 18.24 12.66 -0.56
C PRO A 329 18.69 13.02 -1.98
N ARG A 330 18.25 14.21 -2.45
CA ARG A 330 18.42 14.85 -3.78
C ARG A 330 17.43 14.35 -4.84
N SER A 331 16.75 15.34 -5.43
CA SER A 331 15.97 15.31 -6.68
C SER A 331 14.96 14.18 -6.94
N ALA A 332 14.56 13.40 -5.95
CA ALA A 332 13.47 12.43 -6.14
C ALA A 332 12.09 13.11 -6.11
N GLY A 333 11.33 12.92 -7.19
CA GLY A 333 9.88 13.03 -7.15
C GLY A 333 9.30 11.94 -6.25
N ARG A 334 8.10 12.17 -5.70
CA ARG A 334 7.37 11.11 -5.00
C ARG A 334 7.12 9.97 -5.97
N ILE A 335 7.53 8.78 -5.58
CA ILE A 335 7.17 7.56 -6.26
C ILE A 335 5.95 7.00 -5.52
N ALA A 336 4.76 7.27 -6.05
CA ALA A 336 3.56 6.57 -5.62
C ALA A 336 3.54 5.23 -6.35
N ILE A 337 3.95 4.16 -5.68
CA ILE A 337 3.84 2.81 -6.23
C ILE A 337 2.86 2.03 -5.39
N GLN A 338 1.84 1.54 -6.07
CA GLN A 338 0.91 0.55 -5.56
C GLN A 338 1.48 -0.82 -5.95
N LEU A 339 2.38 -1.36 -5.14
CA LEU A 339 2.82 -2.74 -5.34
C LEU A 339 1.69 -3.66 -4.92
N ILE A 340 1.23 -4.44 -5.88
CA ILE A 340 0.21 -5.43 -5.68
C ILE A 340 0.95 -6.75 -5.54
N LEU A 341 0.94 -7.27 -4.33
CA LEU A 341 1.35 -8.63 -4.02
C LEU A 341 0.11 -9.31 -3.44
N PHE A 342 -0.30 -10.40 -4.06
CA PHE A 342 -1.30 -11.33 -3.54
C PHE A 342 -0.64 -12.67 -3.25
#